data_AF-A0A5B0PKQ2-F1
#
_entry.id   AF-A0A5B0PKQ2-F1
#
_cell.length_a   1.000
_cell.length_b   1.000
_cell.length_c   1.000
_cell.angle_alpha   90.00
_cell.angle_beta   90.00
_cell.angle_gamma   90.00
#
_symmetry.space_group_name_H-M   'P 1'
#
loop_
_entity.id
_entity.type
_entity.pdbx_description
1 polymer ?
#
loop_
_entity_poly.entity_id
_entity_poly.type
_entity_poly.pdbx_seq_one_letter_code
_entity_poly.pdbx_strand_id
1 'polypeptide(L)'
;MANLSKEKTAKEKELVTLRRQLAIVTEARDNFYAKQQASNRNISISEDKLKEYQTLKAKSANECPKEHELIKTINQDLKTKTFKLSQLEDQLEQAQTRYKKLDQDHDTQTNRKTMTENKIDGVLRELNKKRKQIHDVQAKGPVKPSRLLKKISEAGAAQRETDSEVRVSGRLQDLCSPVARKHDVAIRIVLGRNLNAVVVDSQKTAFESSFIPLDTIKVNPVNERLRNLASGARLAIDLIKHDPVYERAVQHACGNTIICDSTQNRSKCRL
;
A
#
# COMPACT_ATOMS: atom_id res chain seq x y z
N MET A 1 42.90 -10.85 32.32
CA MET A 1 42.01 -9.71 32.66
C MET A 1 42.79 -8.41 32.93
N ALA A 2 43.81 -8.39 33.80
CA ALA A 2 44.54 -7.16 34.15
C ALA A 2 45.36 -6.51 33.01
N ASN A 3 45.96 -7.30 32.11
CA ASN A 3 46.74 -6.76 30.98
C ASN A 3 45.87 -6.10 29.90
N LEU A 4 44.69 -6.66 29.62
CA LEU A 4 43.74 -6.12 28.63
C LEU A 4 43.17 -4.75 29.05
N SER A 5 42.95 -4.55 30.36
CA SER A 5 42.50 -3.28 30.91
C SER A 5 43.57 -2.18 30.78
N LYS A 6 44.84 -2.52 31.07
CA LYS A 6 45.96 -1.58 30.89
C LYS A 6 46.13 -1.18 29.43
N GLU A 7 46.04 -2.14 28.51
CA GLU A 7 46.15 -1.90 27.07
C GLU A 7 45.00 -1.03 26.53
N LYS A 8 43.76 -1.27 27.00
CA LYS A 8 42.60 -0.43 26.69
C LYS A 8 42.79 1.01 27.16
N THR A 9 43.26 1.22 28.40
CA THR A 9 43.51 2.58 28.91
C THR A 9 44.65 3.29 28.18
N ALA A 10 45.66 2.54 27.69
CA ALA A 10 46.73 3.10 26.87
C ALA A 10 46.20 3.55 25.50
N LYS A 11 45.36 2.72 24.86
CA LYS A 11 44.72 3.06 23.57
C LYS A 11 43.71 4.20 23.69
N GLU A 12 43.00 4.32 24.80
CA GLU A 12 42.11 5.46 25.07
C GLU A 12 42.91 6.76 25.21
N LYS A 13 44.05 6.75 25.91
CA LYS A 13 44.94 7.91 25.99
C LYS A 13 45.50 8.31 24.63
N GLU A 14 45.90 7.32 23.83
CA GLU A 14 46.39 7.51 22.46
C GLU A 14 45.31 8.10 21.54
N LEU A 15 44.06 7.64 21.66
CA LEU A 15 42.90 8.20 20.96
C LEU A 15 42.62 9.64 21.35
N VAL A 16 42.75 9.98 22.64
CA VAL A 16 42.57 11.36 23.12
C VAL A 16 43.66 12.28 22.55
N THR A 17 44.91 11.82 22.51
CA THR A 17 46.00 12.59 21.89
C THR A 17 45.81 12.75 20.39
N LEU A 18 45.40 11.68 19.68
CA LEU A 18 45.11 11.72 18.25
C LEU A 18 43.96 12.67 17.93
N ARG A 19 42.88 12.66 18.73
CA ARG A 19 41.76 13.61 18.58
C ARG A 19 42.20 15.06 18.79
N ARG A 20 43.08 15.32 19.76
CA ARG A 20 43.64 16.65 20.00
C ARG A 20 44.52 17.11 18.84
N GLN A 21 45.37 16.23 18.31
CA GLN A 21 46.17 16.52 17.12
C GLN A 21 45.30 16.76 15.89
N LEU A 22 44.23 15.98 15.72
CA LEU A 22 43.28 16.14 14.62
C LEU A 22 42.58 17.50 14.73
N ALA A 23 42.16 17.92 15.93
CA ALA A 23 41.57 19.23 16.17
C ALA A 23 42.53 20.39 15.80
N ILE A 24 43.79 20.30 16.21
CA ILE A 24 44.83 21.29 15.87
C ILE A 24 45.06 21.34 14.35
N VAL A 25 45.12 20.18 13.68
CA VAL A 25 45.31 20.10 12.23
C VAL A 25 44.09 20.65 11.48
N THR A 26 42.87 20.39 11.95
CA THR A 26 41.66 20.95 11.36
C THR A 26 41.57 22.46 11.54
N GLU A 27 41.93 22.97 12.72
CA GLU A 27 41.94 24.41 12.98
C GLU A 27 43.03 25.13 12.14
N ALA A 28 44.21 24.53 12.02
CA ALA A 28 45.27 25.02 11.14
C ALA A 28 44.85 24.99 9.65
N ARG A 29 44.17 23.93 9.22
CA ARG A 29 43.60 23.80 7.87
C ARG A 29 42.55 24.87 7.61
N ASP A 30 41.62 25.09 8.54
CA ASP A 30 40.52 26.05 8.38
C ASP A 30 41.05 27.48 8.41
N ASN A 31 42.05 27.77 9.25
CA ASN A 31 42.79 29.04 9.23
C ASN A 31 43.58 29.24 7.94
N PHE A 32 44.19 28.18 7.38
CA PHE A 32 44.85 28.23 6.08
C PHE A 32 43.85 28.52 4.96
N TYR A 33 42.69 27.85 4.93
CA TYR A 33 41.65 28.12 3.95
C TYR A 33 41.03 29.51 4.11
N ALA A 34 40.86 30.01 5.34
CA ALA A 34 40.39 31.37 5.58
C ALA A 34 41.41 32.42 5.09
N LYS A 35 42.71 32.20 5.35
CA LYS A 35 43.80 33.02 4.79
C LYS A 35 43.88 32.91 3.28
N GLN A 36 43.64 31.73 2.71
CA GLN A 36 43.61 31.51 1.27
C GLN A 36 42.38 32.16 0.62
N GLN A 37 41.22 32.18 1.27
CA GLN A 37 40.03 32.90 0.79
C GLN A 37 40.21 34.42 0.89
N ALA A 38 40.84 34.92 1.96
CA ALA A 38 41.20 36.33 2.10
C ALA A 38 42.27 36.75 1.07
N SER A 39 43.24 35.88 0.78
CA SER A 39 44.22 36.08 -0.29
C SER A 39 43.58 35.95 -1.68
N ASN A 40 42.66 35.01 -1.89
CA ASN A 40 41.92 34.84 -3.15
C ASN A 40 40.98 36.01 -3.46
N ARG A 41 40.58 36.81 -2.46
CA ARG A 41 39.90 38.10 -2.72
C ARG A 41 40.84 39.17 -3.29
N ASN A 42 42.16 39.04 -3.09
CA ASN A 42 43.19 39.96 -3.59
C ASN A 42 44.11 39.37 -4.68
N ILE A 43 43.97 38.07 -4.99
CA ILE A 43 44.46 37.48 -6.22
C ILE A 43 43.29 37.48 -7.21
N SER A 44 42.75 38.67 -7.49
CA SER A 44 42.40 38.93 -8.89
C SER A 44 43.70 38.69 -9.65
N ILE A 45 43.75 37.65 -10.49
CA ILE A 45 44.84 37.53 -11.46
C ILE A 45 44.90 38.89 -12.15
N SER A 46 45.93 39.70 -11.83
CA SER A 46 46.07 41.03 -12.40
C SER A 46 45.93 40.88 -13.90
N GLU A 47 45.12 41.72 -14.53
CA GLU A 47 44.78 41.61 -15.95
C GLU A 47 46.05 41.48 -16.82
N ASP A 48 47.14 42.11 -16.37
CA ASP A 48 48.48 42.03 -16.95
C ASP A 48 49.10 40.62 -16.87
N LYS A 49 48.99 39.93 -15.74
CA LYS A 49 49.46 38.54 -15.59
C LYS A 49 48.64 37.56 -16.43
N LEU A 50 47.37 37.87 -16.66
CA LEU A 50 46.48 37.09 -17.53
C LEU A 50 46.89 37.26 -19.00
N LYS A 51 47.21 38.49 -19.42
CA LYS A 51 47.79 38.80 -20.74
C LYS A 51 49.17 38.17 -20.92
N GLU A 52 50.02 38.20 -19.90
CA GLU A 52 51.33 37.56 -19.92
C GLU A 52 51.19 36.02 -20.05
N TYR A 53 50.28 35.41 -19.30
CA TYR A 53 49.96 33.98 -19.45
C TYR A 53 49.43 33.63 -20.84
N GLN A 54 48.51 34.44 -21.39
CA GLN A 54 47.96 34.21 -22.74
C GLN A 54 49.03 34.32 -23.83
N THR A 55 49.92 35.32 -23.73
CA THR A 55 51.01 35.51 -24.68
C THR A 55 52.04 34.38 -24.57
N LEU A 56 52.39 33.95 -23.36
CA LEU A 56 53.30 32.82 -23.14
C LEU A 56 52.71 31.50 -23.63
N LYS A 57 51.41 31.29 -23.42
CA LYS A 57 50.66 30.13 -23.94
C LYS A 57 50.63 30.12 -25.46
N ALA A 58 50.46 31.28 -26.11
CA ALA A 58 50.50 31.38 -27.57
C ALA A 58 51.90 31.08 -28.14
N LYS A 59 52.97 31.54 -27.48
CA LYS A 59 54.35 31.21 -27.85
C LYS A 59 54.62 29.71 -27.73
N SER A 60 54.24 29.10 -26.60
CA SER A 60 54.33 27.65 -26.36
C SER A 60 53.56 26.83 -27.39
N ALA A 61 52.39 27.29 -27.82
CA ALA A 61 51.59 26.60 -28.85
C ALA A 61 52.27 26.64 -30.23
N ASN A 62 53.02 27.70 -30.55
CA ASN A 62 53.76 27.82 -31.81
C ASN A 62 55.08 27.03 -31.80
N GLU A 63 55.76 26.94 -30.66
CA GLU A 63 57.04 26.22 -30.55
C GLU A 63 56.86 24.69 -30.57
N CYS A 64 55.75 24.18 -30.03
CA CYS A 64 55.48 22.74 -29.89
C CYS A 64 54.04 22.37 -30.29
N PRO A 65 53.69 22.44 -31.60
CA PRO A 65 52.33 22.22 -32.07
C PRO A 65 51.85 20.77 -31.88
N LYS A 66 52.74 19.79 -32.06
CA LYS A 66 52.39 18.35 -31.96
C LYS A 66 52.02 17.98 -30.52
N GLU A 67 52.79 18.44 -29.55
CA GLU A 67 52.56 18.24 -28.13
C GLU A 67 51.27 18.94 -27.68
N HIS A 68 50.99 20.14 -28.20
CA HIS A 68 49.75 20.86 -27.93
C HIS A 68 48.50 20.13 -28.48
N GLU A 69 48.58 19.57 -29.69
CA GLU A 69 47.52 18.75 -30.28
C GLU A 69 47.27 17.45 -29.49
N LEU A 70 48.33 16.79 -29.04
CA LEU A 70 48.26 15.63 -28.15
C LEU A 70 47.59 15.97 -26.82
N ILE A 71 48.01 17.06 -26.17
CA ILE A 71 47.40 17.53 -24.91
C ILE A 71 45.92 17.86 -25.13
N LYS A 72 45.55 18.48 -26.26
CA LYS A 72 44.16 18.81 -26.58
C LYS A 72 43.32 17.54 -26.74
N THR A 73 43.82 16.55 -27.48
CA THR A 73 43.15 15.25 -27.67
C THR A 73 43.00 14.52 -26.34
N ILE A 74 44.06 14.44 -25.54
CA ILE A 74 44.03 13.81 -24.21
C ILE A 74 43.02 14.51 -23.30
N ASN A 75 42.95 15.84 -23.31
CA ASN A 75 41.97 16.58 -22.52
C ASN A 75 40.52 16.34 -22.98
N GLN A 76 40.28 16.22 -24.29
CA GLN A 76 38.97 15.85 -24.82
C GLN A 76 38.59 14.43 -24.42
N ASP A 77 39.53 13.49 -24.48
CA ASP A 77 39.33 12.11 -24.03
C ASP A 77 39.07 12.03 -22.53
N LEU A 78 39.81 12.79 -21.71
CA LEU A 78 39.58 12.87 -20.27
C LEU A 78 38.19 13.41 -19.95
N LYS A 79 37.73 14.46 -20.65
CA LYS A 79 36.36 14.98 -20.50
C LYS A 79 35.31 13.94 -20.89
N THR A 80 35.54 13.22 -21.98
CA THR A 80 34.61 12.19 -22.45
C THR A 80 34.56 11.01 -21.48
N LYS A 81 35.72 10.57 -20.95
CA LYS A 81 35.81 9.48 -19.98
C LYS A 81 35.22 9.87 -18.62
N THR A 82 35.45 11.08 -18.15
CA THR A 82 34.86 11.59 -16.89
C THR A 82 33.34 11.70 -17.00
N PHE A 83 32.81 12.17 -18.13
CA PHE A 83 31.36 12.16 -18.37
C PHE A 83 30.78 10.74 -18.36
N LYS A 84 31.44 9.79 -19.03
CA LYS A 84 31.03 8.37 -19.02
C LYS A 84 31.11 7.75 -17.63
N LEU A 85 32.12 8.09 -16.82
CA LEU A 85 32.25 7.63 -15.44
C LEU A 85 31.08 8.15 -14.59
N SER A 86 30.78 9.44 -14.65
CA SER A 86 29.63 10.02 -13.94
C SER A 86 28.31 9.37 -14.37
N GLN A 87 28.12 9.10 -15.66
CA GLN A 87 26.93 8.40 -16.15
C GLN A 87 26.84 6.95 -15.61
N LEU A 88 27.97 6.24 -15.53
CA LEU A 88 28.02 4.88 -14.97
C LEU A 88 27.80 4.88 -13.46
N GLU A 89 28.32 5.88 -12.75
CA GLU A 89 28.08 6.08 -11.31
C GLU A 89 26.60 6.31 -11.03
N ASP A 90 25.92 7.17 -11.81
CA ASP A 90 24.48 7.40 -11.71
C ASP A 90 23.68 6.11 -11.98
N GLN A 91 24.08 5.32 -12.98
CA GLN A 91 23.44 4.04 -13.28
C GLN A 91 23.65 3.02 -12.16
N LEU A 92 24.84 3.00 -11.55
CA LEU A 92 25.16 2.13 -10.43
C LEU A 92 24.37 2.51 -9.18
N GLU A 93 24.23 3.81 -8.89
CA GLU A 93 23.39 4.30 -7.79
C GLU A 93 21.90 3.94 -8.02
N GLN A 94 21.41 4.11 -9.25
CA GLN A 94 20.05 3.69 -9.62
C GLN A 94 19.86 2.17 -9.48
N ALA A 95 20.85 1.37 -9.86
CA ALA A 95 20.80 -0.09 -9.70
C ALA A 95 20.82 -0.48 -8.21
N GLN A 96 21.66 0.16 -7.40
CA GLN A 96 21.73 -0.09 -5.95
C GLN A 96 20.44 0.29 -5.23
N THR A 97 19.83 1.43 -5.57
CA THR A 97 18.54 1.83 -4.99
C THR A 97 17.41 0.89 -5.39
N ARG A 98 17.40 0.41 -6.64
CA ARG A 98 16.46 -0.64 -7.09
C ARG A 98 16.68 -1.95 -6.35
N TYR A 99 17.93 -2.38 -6.18
CA TYR A 99 18.27 -3.59 -5.42
C TYR A 99 17.76 -3.50 -3.98
N LYS A 100 18.03 -2.40 -3.27
CA LYS A 100 17.55 -2.20 -1.89
C LYS A 100 16.03 -2.25 -1.78
N LYS A 101 15.30 -1.70 -2.75
CA LYS A 101 13.82 -1.79 -2.78
C LYS A 101 13.34 -3.23 -2.98
N LEU A 102 13.95 -3.94 -3.93
CA LEU A 102 13.61 -5.35 -4.18
C LEU A 102 13.93 -6.25 -2.99
N ASP A 103 15.02 -5.96 -2.26
CA ASP A 103 15.42 -6.68 -1.05
C ASP A 103 14.40 -6.46 0.08
N GLN A 104 13.97 -5.21 0.30
CA GLN A 104 12.88 -4.89 1.23
C GLN A 104 11.56 -5.56 0.85
N ASP A 105 11.21 -5.55 -0.45
CA ASP A 105 10.01 -6.23 -0.94
C ASP A 105 10.12 -7.74 -0.72
N HIS A 106 11.29 -8.34 -0.98
CA HIS A 106 11.53 -9.76 -0.74
C HIS A 106 11.34 -10.13 0.75
N ASP A 107 11.89 -9.34 1.67
CA ASP A 107 11.72 -9.55 3.11
C ASP A 107 10.27 -9.43 3.55
N THR A 108 9.54 -8.42 3.05
CA THR A 108 8.11 -8.26 3.37
C THR A 108 7.28 -9.44 2.84
N GLN A 109 7.57 -9.93 1.63
CA GLN A 109 6.88 -11.11 1.08
C GLN A 109 7.22 -12.37 1.85
N THR A 110 8.48 -12.55 2.27
CA THR A 110 8.91 -13.68 3.08
C THR A 110 8.19 -13.68 4.43
N ASN A 111 8.07 -12.53 5.09
CA ASN A 111 7.32 -12.38 6.34
C ASN A 111 5.81 -12.64 6.16
N ARG A 112 5.23 -12.23 5.03
CA ARG A 112 3.83 -12.54 4.72
C ARG A 112 3.62 -14.03 4.47
N LYS A 113 4.56 -14.69 3.78
CA LYS A 113 4.54 -16.13 3.55
C LYS A 113 4.57 -16.89 4.87
N THR A 114 5.53 -16.61 5.74
CA THR A 114 5.64 -17.27 7.06
C THR A 114 4.42 -17.02 7.93
N MET A 115 3.85 -15.80 7.93
CA MET A 115 2.62 -15.51 8.66
C MET A 115 1.42 -16.29 8.11
N THR A 116 1.36 -16.50 6.79
CA THR A 116 0.29 -17.28 6.15
C THR A 116 0.46 -18.77 6.44
N GLU A 117 1.68 -19.31 6.37
CA GLU A 117 2.00 -20.69 6.77
C GLU A 117 1.61 -20.95 8.22
N ASN A 118 1.95 -20.03 9.14
CA ASN A 118 1.55 -20.13 10.55
C ASN A 118 0.01 -20.13 10.75
N LYS A 119 -0.72 -19.35 9.94
CA LYS A 119 -2.19 -19.36 9.95
C LYS A 119 -2.75 -20.67 9.42
N ILE A 120 -2.18 -21.20 8.35
CA ILE A 120 -2.55 -22.52 7.80
C ILE A 120 -2.34 -23.60 8.86
N ASP A 121 -1.19 -23.62 9.53
CA ASP A 121 -0.91 -24.55 10.62
C ASP A 121 -1.86 -24.38 11.82
N GLY A 122 -2.28 -23.16 12.11
CA GLY A 122 -3.32 -22.86 13.09
C GLY A 122 -4.65 -23.52 12.73
N VAL A 123 -5.14 -23.26 11.52
CA VAL A 123 -6.40 -23.81 11.00
C VAL A 123 -6.34 -25.33 10.90
N LEU A 124 -5.24 -25.91 10.43
CA LEU A 124 -5.06 -27.37 10.36
C LEU A 124 -5.13 -28.01 11.75
N ARG A 125 -4.54 -27.38 12.78
CA ARG A 125 -4.66 -27.84 14.17
C ARG A 125 -6.09 -27.77 14.68
N GLU A 126 -6.82 -26.70 14.39
CA GLU A 126 -8.23 -26.58 14.78
C GLU A 126 -9.11 -27.61 14.06
N LEU A 127 -8.90 -27.80 12.76
CA LEU A 127 -9.60 -28.79 11.95
C LEU A 127 -9.36 -30.20 12.49
N ASN A 128 -8.12 -30.53 12.86
CA ASN A 128 -7.79 -31.81 13.48
C ASN A 128 -8.44 -31.98 14.86
N LYS A 129 -8.51 -30.92 15.68
CA LYS A 129 -9.26 -30.95 16.95
C LYS A 129 -10.75 -31.22 16.72
N LYS A 130 -11.37 -30.52 15.77
CA LYS A 130 -12.78 -30.70 15.40
C LYS A 130 -13.06 -32.09 14.84
N ARG A 131 -12.18 -32.62 13.98
CA ARG A 131 -12.25 -34.01 13.49
C ARG A 131 -12.21 -35.02 14.62
N LYS A 132 -11.30 -34.86 15.59
CA LYS A 132 -11.24 -35.72 16.78
C LYS A 132 -12.53 -35.62 17.60
N GLN A 133 -13.05 -34.41 17.83
CA GLN A 133 -14.34 -34.21 18.52
C GLN A 133 -15.50 -34.90 17.81
N ILE A 134 -15.58 -34.81 16.48
CA ILE A 134 -16.61 -35.51 15.69
C ILE A 134 -16.46 -37.03 15.84
N HIS A 135 -15.23 -37.54 15.72
CA HIS A 135 -14.94 -38.96 15.90
C HIS A 135 -15.31 -39.45 17.30
N ASP A 136 -14.99 -38.70 18.36
CA ASP A 136 -15.34 -39.03 19.74
C ASP A 136 -16.85 -39.02 19.98
N VAL A 137 -17.59 -38.09 19.34
CA VAL A 137 -19.05 -38.05 19.39
C VAL A 137 -19.66 -39.25 18.64
N GLN A 138 -19.10 -39.62 17.49
CA GLN A 138 -19.52 -40.81 16.73
C GLN A 138 -19.20 -42.12 17.47
N ALA A 139 -18.03 -42.21 18.12
CA ALA A 139 -17.59 -43.37 18.90
C ALA A 139 -18.39 -43.57 20.20
N LYS A 140 -18.94 -42.49 20.78
CA LYS A 140 -19.87 -42.56 21.93
C LYS A 140 -21.27 -43.11 21.57
N GLY A 141 -21.48 -43.48 20.30
CA GLY A 141 -22.68 -44.16 19.80
C GLY A 141 -23.92 -43.25 19.71
N PRO A 142 -24.94 -43.63 18.91
CA PRO A 142 -26.22 -42.92 18.89
C PRO A 142 -26.82 -43.00 20.29
N VAL A 143 -26.82 -41.87 20.99
CA VAL A 143 -27.46 -41.71 22.30
C VAL A 143 -28.89 -42.22 22.15
N LYS A 144 -29.25 -43.25 22.95
CA LYS A 144 -30.58 -43.90 22.94
C LYS A 144 -31.67 -42.84 22.73
N PRO A 145 -32.49 -42.93 21.67
CA PRO A 145 -33.45 -41.89 21.30
C PRO A 145 -34.44 -41.56 22.43
N SER A 146 -34.66 -42.46 23.39
CA SER A 146 -35.55 -42.21 24.54
C SER A 146 -35.04 -41.16 25.53
N ARG A 147 -33.72 -40.97 25.68
CA ARG A 147 -33.15 -39.90 26.52
C ARG A 147 -33.10 -38.55 25.79
N LEU A 148 -32.92 -38.59 24.47
CA LEU A 148 -32.98 -37.40 23.63
C LEU A 148 -34.43 -36.90 23.48
N LEU A 149 -35.42 -37.78 23.28
CA LEU A 149 -36.84 -37.40 23.21
C LEU A 149 -37.35 -36.73 24.50
N LYS A 150 -36.96 -37.22 25.67
CA LYS A 150 -37.31 -36.56 26.94
C LYS A 150 -36.65 -35.19 27.09
N LYS A 151 -35.36 -35.08 26.75
CA LYS A 151 -34.65 -33.79 26.77
C LYS A 151 -35.12 -32.82 25.71
N ILE A 152 -35.56 -33.28 24.54
CA ILE A 152 -36.13 -32.45 23.46
C ILE A 152 -37.56 -32.04 23.82
N SER A 153 -38.33 -32.86 24.55
CA SER A 153 -39.65 -32.46 25.07
C SER A 153 -39.53 -31.45 26.21
N GLU A 154 -38.52 -31.58 27.07
CA GLU A 154 -38.23 -30.62 28.16
C GLU A 154 -37.58 -29.34 27.62
N ALA A 155 -36.67 -29.43 26.64
CA ALA A 155 -36.05 -28.28 25.97
C ALA A 155 -37.01 -27.60 24.99
N GLY A 156 -37.91 -28.33 24.32
CA GLY A 156 -38.90 -27.75 23.40
C GLY A 156 -39.95 -26.87 24.08
N ALA A 157 -40.14 -27.04 25.39
CA ALA A 157 -40.94 -26.13 26.21
C ALA A 157 -40.15 -24.90 26.67
N ALA A 158 -38.84 -25.05 26.97
CA ALA A 158 -37.98 -23.94 27.39
C ALA A 158 -37.44 -23.08 26.23
N GLN A 159 -37.35 -23.65 25.03
CA GLN A 159 -36.68 -23.03 23.87
C GLN A 159 -37.62 -22.20 23.00
N ARG A 160 -38.94 -22.27 23.23
CA ARG A 160 -39.89 -21.29 22.66
C ARG A 160 -39.74 -19.89 23.25
N GLU A 161 -38.96 -19.72 24.32
CA GLU A 161 -38.73 -18.42 24.95
C GLU A 161 -37.31 -17.84 24.71
N THR A 162 -36.37 -18.58 24.11
CA THR A 162 -34.97 -18.11 23.98
C THR A 162 -34.34 -18.19 22.59
N ASP A 163 -35.07 -18.63 21.56
CA ASP A 163 -34.56 -18.64 20.18
C ASP A 163 -34.87 -17.31 19.47
N SER A 164 -34.10 -16.26 19.81
CA SER A 164 -33.82 -15.21 18.82
C SER A 164 -32.79 -15.77 17.83
N GLU A 165 -33.20 -16.75 17.03
CA GLU A 165 -32.37 -17.33 15.99
C GLU A 165 -31.84 -16.22 15.08
N VAL A 166 -30.51 -16.12 15.02
CA VAL A 166 -29.81 -15.19 14.15
C VAL A 166 -30.04 -15.62 12.71
N ARG A 167 -31.01 -14.98 12.05
CA ARG A 167 -31.31 -15.22 10.64
C ARG A 167 -30.37 -14.39 9.75
N VAL A 168 -29.59 -15.11 8.94
CA VAL A 168 -28.77 -14.53 7.88
C VAL A 168 -29.50 -14.79 6.57
N SER A 169 -29.94 -13.72 5.92
CA SER A 169 -30.84 -13.80 4.76
C SER A 169 -30.11 -14.11 3.45
N GLY A 170 -28.81 -13.82 3.37
CA GLY A 170 -27.96 -14.14 2.21
C GLY A 170 -27.28 -12.91 1.61
N ARG A 171 -26.59 -13.07 0.48
CA ARG A 171 -25.93 -11.95 -0.22
C ARG A 171 -26.93 -11.14 -1.02
N LEU A 172 -26.70 -9.83 -1.12
CA LEU A 172 -27.59 -8.92 -1.84
C LEU A 172 -27.78 -9.31 -3.30
N GLN A 173 -26.72 -9.79 -3.99
CA GLN A 173 -26.82 -10.31 -5.36
C GLN A 173 -27.73 -11.54 -5.51
N ASP A 174 -27.88 -12.35 -4.46
CA ASP A 174 -28.69 -13.58 -4.49
C ASP A 174 -30.16 -13.25 -4.15
N LEU A 175 -30.39 -12.11 -3.46
CA LEU A 175 -31.71 -11.64 -3.01
C LEU A 175 -32.40 -10.68 -3.98
N CYS A 176 -31.70 -10.17 -4.99
CA CYS A 176 -32.25 -9.24 -5.95
C CYS A 176 -32.00 -9.71 -7.39
N SER A 177 -32.94 -9.42 -8.29
CA SER A 177 -32.85 -9.82 -9.70
C SER A 177 -33.28 -8.70 -10.62
N PRO A 178 -32.56 -8.45 -11.73
CA PRO A 178 -32.93 -7.41 -12.68
C PRO A 178 -34.27 -7.74 -13.36
N VAL A 179 -35.15 -6.75 -13.50
CA VAL A 179 -36.47 -6.91 -14.16
C VAL A 179 -36.31 -7.28 -15.65
N ALA A 180 -35.27 -6.77 -16.31
CA ALA A 180 -34.93 -7.11 -17.69
C ALA A 180 -33.44 -7.40 -17.83
N ARG A 181 -33.10 -8.43 -18.63
CA ARG A 181 -31.70 -8.86 -18.85
C ARG A 181 -30.81 -7.75 -19.42
N LYS A 182 -31.37 -6.80 -20.17
CA LYS A 182 -30.63 -5.64 -20.69
C LYS A 182 -30.04 -4.73 -19.60
N HIS A 183 -30.53 -4.80 -18.36
CA HIS A 183 -30.06 -3.98 -17.25
C HIS A 183 -29.14 -4.73 -16.28
N ASP A 184 -28.83 -6.01 -16.52
CA ASP A 184 -28.04 -6.82 -15.58
C ASP A 184 -26.65 -6.19 -15.31
N VAL A 185 -25.98 -5.76 -16.37
CA VAL A 185 -24.67 -5.08 -16.27
C VAL A 185 -24.79 -3.76 -15.51
N ALA A 186 -25.83 -2.97 -15.81
CA ALA A 186 -26.04 -1.68 -15.16
C ALA A 186 -26.32 -1.85 -13.65
N ILE A 187 -27.15 -2.83 -13.28
CA ILE A 187 -27.50 -3.11 -11.88
C ILE A 187 -26.27 -3.59 -11.09
N ARG A 188 -25.43 -4.45 -11.67
CA ARG A 188 -24.16 -4.85 -11.03
C ARG A 188 -23.24 -3.65 -10.75
N ILE A 189 -23.18 -2.70 -11.70
CA ILE A 189 -22.39 -1.47 -11.53
C ILE A 189 -22.99 -0.59 -10.42
N VAL A 190 -24.32 -0.45 -10.37
CA VAL A 190 -25.01 0.33 -9.32
C VAL A 190 -24.76 -0.27 -7.93
N LEU A 191 -24.89 -1.59 -7.79
CA LEU A 191 -24.66 -2.27 -6.51
C LEU A 191 -23.19 -2.20 -6.08
N GLY A 192 -22.25 -2.27 -7.02
CA GLY A 192 -20.82 -2.01 -6.79
C GLY A 192 -20.26 -2.76 -5.58
N ARG A 193 -19.80 -2.03 -4.56
CA ARG A 193 -19.24 -2.59 -3.32
C ARG A 193 -20.26 -3.41 -2.52
N ASN A 194 -21.55 -3.10 -2.63
CA ASN A 194 -22.63 -3.76 -1.92
C ASN A 194 -23.08 -5.06 -2.61
N LEU A 195 -22.54 -5.40 -3.78
CA LEU A 195 -22.92 -6.60 -4.53
C LEU A 195 -22.74 -7.89 -3.69
N ASN A 196 -21.62 -7.98 -2.98
CA ASN A 196 -21.29 -9.12 -2.11
C ASN A 196 -21.69 -8.91 -0.65
N ALA A 197 -22.43 -7.83 -0.33
CA ALA A 197 -22.83 -7.56 1.04
C ALA A 197 -23.89 -8.55 1.50
N VAL A 198 -23.77 -9.04 2.74
CA VAL A 198 -24.71 -10.01 3.32
C VAL A 198 -25.76 -9.27 4.14
N VAL A 199 -27.04 -9.54 3.86
CA VAL A 199 -28.19 -8.96 4.56
C VAL A 199 -28.46 -9.76 5.83
N VAL A 200 -28.58 -9.06 6.95
CA VAL A 200 -28.74 -9.65 8.29
C VAL A 200 -29.83 -8.90 9.06
N ASP A 201 -30.57 -9.59 9.93
CA ASP A 201 -31.66 -8.96 10.67
C ASP A 201 -31.15 -7.96 11.74
N SER A 202 -30.12 -8.32 12.50
CA SER A 202 -29.60 -7.51 13.61
C SER A 202 -28.14 -7.08 13.44
N GLN A 203 -27.84 -5.83 13.84
CA GLN A 203 -26.48 -5.28 13.92
C GLN A 203 -25.54 -6.12 14.79
N LYS A 204 -26.07 -6.80 15.81
CA LYS A 204 -25.26 -7.62 16.75
C LYS A 204 -24.49 -8.75 16.03
N THR A 205 -24.97 -9.16 14.87
CA THR A 205 -24.40 -10.25 14.06
C THR A 205 -23.41 -9.73 13.02
N ALA A 206 -23.39 -8.43 12.74
CA ALA A 206 -22.51 -7.81 11.75
C ALA A 206 -21.13 -7.50 12.36
N PHE A 207 -20.22 -8.48 12.36
CA PHE A 207 -18.86 -8.31 12.91
C PHE A 207 -17.84 -7.78 11.88
N GLU A 208 -18.12 -7.88 10.57
CA GLU A 208 -17.21 -7.47 9.50
C GLU A 208 -17.78 -6.39 8.56
N SER A 209 -16.90 -5.75 7.79
CA SER A 209 -17.16 -4.54 7.01
C SER A 209 -18.13 -4.66 5.81
N SER A 210 -18.78 -5.82 5.63
CA SER A 210 -19.62 -6.13 4.45
C SER A 210 -21.01 -6.70 4.81
N PHE A 211 -21.57 -6.33 5.96
CA PHE A 211 -22.92 -6.70 6.37
C PHE A 211 -23.89 -5.51 6.30
N ILE A 212 -25.13 -5.78 5.88
CA ILE A 212 -26.23 -4.81 5.84
C ILE A 212 -27.30 -5.24 6.86
N PRO A 213 -27.36 -4.58 8.03
CA PRO A 213 -28.32 -4.90 9.09
C PRO A 213 -29.68 -4.23 8.84
N LEU A 214 -30.75 -5.00 8.71
CA LEU A 214 -32.10 -4.49 8.38
C LEU A 214 -32.68 -3.58 9.47
N ASP A 215 -32.34 -3.81 10.74
CA ASP A 215 -32.87 -3.04 11.87
C ASP A 215 -32.27 -1.61 11.94
N THR A 216 -30.94 -1.49 11.82
CA THR A 216 -30.20 -0.23 12.02
C THR A 216 -29.85 0.53 10.73
N ILE A 217 -30.25 0.02 9.56
CA ILE A 217 -29.91 0.63 8.27
C ILE A 217 -30.54 2.02 8.11
N LYS A 218 -29.68 3.01 7.84
CA LYS A 218 -30.10 4.37 7.46
C LYS A 218 -30.32 4.41 5.95
N VAL A 219 -31.57 4.53 5.53
CA VAL A 219 -31.93 4.66 4.11
C VAL A 219 -32.20 6.12 3.76
N ASN A 220 -31.68 6.57 2.61
CA ASN A 220 -32.06 7.86 2.06
C ASN A 220 -33.38 7.70 1.29
N PRO A 221 -34.37 8.58 1.50
CA PRO A 221 -35.64 8.50 0.78
C PRO A 221 -35.40 8.64 -0.73
N VAL A 222 -36.12 7.82 -1.50
CA VAL A 222 -36.05 7.85 -2.96
C VAL A 222 -36.63 9.17 -3.46
N ASN A 223 -35.86 9.92 -4.23
CA ASN A 223 -36.31 11.20 -4.75
C ASN A 223 -37.18 10.99 -6.00
N GLU A 224 -38.50 11.12 -5.85
CA GLU A 224 -39.47 10.94 -6.94
C GLU A 224 -39.24 11.87 -8.13
N ARG A 225 -38.63 13.05 -7.92
CA ARG A 225 -38.30 13.99 -9.02
C ARG A 225 -37.36 13.37 -10.05
N LEU A 226 -36.54 12.41 -9.64
CA LEU A 226 -35.60 11.71 -10.51
C LEU A 226 -36.28 10.73 -11.46
N ARG A 227 -37.52 10.31 -11.19
CA ARG A 227 -38.31 9.47 -12.10
C ARG A 227 -38.74 10.22 -13.36
N ASN A 228 -38.87 11.55 -13.28
CA ASN A 228 -39.34 12.41 -14.37
C ASN A 228 -38.21 13.22 -15.05
N LEU A 229 -36.94 12.91 -14.76
CA LEU A 229 -35.80 13.72 -15.20
C LEU A 229 -35.61 13.71 -16.72
N ALA A 230 -35.79 12.55 -17.37
CA ALA A 230 -35.66 12.42 -18.82
C ALA A 230 -36.45 11.21 -19.36
N SER A 231 -36.96 11.33 -20.60
CA SER A 231 -37.59 10.19 -21.30
C SER A 231 -36.56 9.08 -21.50
N GLY A 232 -36.83 7.89 -20.95
CA GLY A 232 -35.93 6.74 -20.99
C GLY A 232 -34.91 6.67 -19.86
N ALA A 233 -35.05 7.49 -18.82
CA ALA A 233 -34.30 7.39 -17.56
C ALA A 233 -35.18 6.80 -16.46
N ARG A 234 -34.68 5.82 -15.71
CA ARG A 234 -35.42 5.16 -14.62
C ARG A 234 -34.52 5.00 -13.39
N LEU A 235 -35.11 5.00 -12.21
CA LEU A 235 -34.34 4.72 -10.99
C LEU A 235 -33.90 3.26 -10.97
N ALA A 236 -32.71 3.02 -10.44
CA ALA A 236 -32.15 1.68 -10.33
C ALA A 236 -33.05 0.76 -9.47
N ILE A 237 -33.68 1.29 -8.42
CA ILE A 237 -34.57 0.52 -7.53
C ILE A 237 -35.80 -0.05 -8.27
N ASP A 238 -36.33 0.66 -9.27
CA ASP A 238 -37.49 0.21 -10.05
C ASP A 238 -37.14 -0.91 -11.05
N LEU A 239 -35.86 -1.06 -11.35
CA LEU A 239 -35.36 -2.06 -12.28
C LEU A 239 -34.89 -3.33 -11.57
N ILE A 240 -35.02 -3.39 -10.24
CA ILE A 240 -34.59 -4.50 -9.39
C ILE A 240 -35.82 -5.14 -8.73
N LYS A 241 -36.08 -6.40 -9.05
CA LYS A 241 -37.04 -7.24 -8.36
C LYS A 241 -36.43 -7.75 -7.06
N HIS A 242 -37.14 -7.57 -5.96
CA HIS A 242 -36.74 -8.00 -4.61
C HIS A 242 -37.99 -8.29 -3.78
N ASP A 243 -37.81 -8.99 -2.66
CA ASP A 243 -38.85 -9.19 -1.64
C ASP A 243 -39.00 -7.90 -0.81
N PRO A 244 -40.23 -7.44 -0.47
CA PRO A 244 -40.46 -6.29 0.39
C PRO A 244 -39.64 -6.27 1.70
N VAL A 245 -39.32 -7.45 2.25
CA VAL A 245 -38.49 -7.56 3.47
C VAL A 245 -37.09 -6.95 3.27
N TYR A 246 -36.57 -6.96 2.04
CA TYR A 246 -35.24 -6.46 1.69
C TYR A 246 -35.24 -5.07 1.04
N GLU A 247 -36.40 -4.42 0.94
CA GLU A 247 -36.54 -3.11 0.27
C GLU A 247 -35.58 -2.06 0.85
N ARG A 248 -35.45 -2.00 2.18
CA ARG A 248 -34.51 -1.09 2.85
C ARG A 248 -33.05 -1.36 2.45
N ALA A 249 -32.65 -2.63 2.34
CA ALA A 249 -31.30 -3.01 1.95
C ALA A 249 -31.00 -2.63 0.49
N VAL A 250 -31.96 -2.86 -0.41
CA VAL A 250 -31.85 -2.49 -1.83
C VAL A 250 -31.82 -0.98 -1.99
N GLN A 251 -32.66 -0.24 -1.25
CA GLN A 251 -32.69 1.22 -1.26
C GLN A 251 -31.38 1.83 -0.75
N HIS A 252 -30.79 1.28 0.31
CA HIS A 252 -29.47 1.70 0.78
C HIS A 252 -28.37 1.44 -0.26
N ALA A 253 -28.41 0.27 -0.92
CA ALA A 253 -27.39 -0.09 -1.89
C ALA A 253 -27.49 0.70 -3.20
N CYS A 254 -28.71 0.98 -3.68
CA CYS A 254 -28.94 1.65 -4.96
C CYS A 254 -28.99 3.17 -4.83
N GLY A 255 -29.43 3.69 -3.68
CA GLY A 255 -29.63 5.12 -3.44
C GLY A 255 -30.51 5.78 -4.51
N ASN A 256 -30.19 7.03 -4.83
CA ASN A 256 -30.86 7.83 -5.87
C ASN A 256 -30.17 7.71 -7.24
N THR A 257 -29.77 6.49 -7.61
CA THR A 257 -29.07 6.23 -8.88
C THR A 257 -30.06 6.05 -10.03
N ILE A 258 -29.75 6.65 -11.19
CA ILE A 258 -30.58 6.61 -12.39
C ILE A 258 -29.85 5.81 -13.49
N ILE A 259 -30.58 4.92 -14.15
CA ILE A 259 -30.14 4.16 -15.31
C ILE A 259 -30.82 4.76 -16.55
N CYS A 260 -30.03 5.15 -17.55
CA CYS A 260 -30.50 5.77 -18.79
C CYS A 260 -30.24 4.79 -19.96
N ASP A 261 -31.28 4.46 -20.75
CA ASP A 261 -31.20 3.44 -21.82
C ASP A 261 -30.41 3.90 -23.06
N SER A 262 -30.25 5.22 -23.24
CA SER A 262 -29.53 5.83 -24.36
C SER A 262 -28.37 6.68 -23.87
N THR A 263 -27.22 6.57 -24.54
CA THR A 263 -25.99 7.33 -24.26
C THR A 263 -26.18 8.84 -24.44
N GLN A 264 -27.15 9.28 -25.24
CA GLN A 264 -27.45 10.70 -25.49
C GLN A 264 -28.02 11.41 -24.26
N ASN A 265 -28.67 10.68 -23.35
CA ASN A 265 -29.21 11.24 -22.10
C ASN A 265 -28.17 11.32 -20.98
N ARG A 266 -26.98 10.73 -21.14
CA ARG A 266 -25.93 10.69 -20.10
C ARG A 266 -25.52 12.09 -19.62
N SER A 267 -25.53 13.08 -20.49
CA SER A 267 -25.20 14.49 -20.18
C SER A 267 -26.25 15.14 -19.28
N LYS A 268 -27.52 14.74 -19.38
CA LYS A 268 -28.65 15.25 -18.58
C LYS A 268 -28.84 14.46 -17.27
N CYS A 269 -28.42 13.20 -17.24
CA CYS A 269 -28.49 12.33 -16.06
C CYS A 269 -27.30 12.51 -15.08
N ARG A 270 -26.34 13.41 -15.36
CA ARG A 270 -25.16 13.65 -14.50
C ARG A 270 -25.50 14.68 -13.42
N LEU A 271 -26.01 14.20 -12.28
CA LEU A 271 -26.18 14.97 -11.05
C LEU A 271 -24.90 14.93 -10.21
#